data_AF-A0A366LKQ6-F1
#
_entry.id   AF-A0A366LKQ6-F1
#
_cell.length_a   1.000
_cell.length_b   1.000
_cell.length_c   1.000
_cell.angle_alpha   90.00
_cell.angle_beta   90.00
_cell.angle_gamma   90.00
#
_symmetry.space_group_name_H-M   'P 1'
#
loop_
_entity.id
_entity.type
_entity.pdbx_description
1 polymer ?
#
loop_
_entity_poly.entity_id
_entity_poly.type
_entity_poly.pdbx_seq_one_letter_code
_entity_poly.pdbx_strand_id
1 'polypeptide(L)'
;MAALAAQTEIVESCRDLAWWRGADHSWHIEWRDGLYAFEVAALLADQMRDSAIAGPLAAAAGPASRGSAAIDVLGVRFALRALDPLGRARLRARPGLWRLAEALDTSRPGDTRRAWEELLGG
;
A
#
# COMPACT_ATOMS: atom_id res chain seq x y z
N MET A 1 -24.22 5.69 -0.76
CA MET A 1 -23.69 6.01 0.58
C MET A 1 -22.64 5.01 1.06
N ALA A 2 -22.75 3.70 0.75
CA ALA A 2 -21.77 2.69 1.19
C ALA A 2 -20.37 2.80 0.55
N ALA A 3 -20.28 3.13 -0.75
CA ALA A 3 -18.98 3.23 -1.43
C ALA A 3 -18.11 4.39 -0.91
N LEU A 4 -18.72 5.53 -0.59
CA LEU A 4 -18.03 6.70 -0.02
C LEU A 4 -17.56 6.43 1.42
N ALA A 5 -18.35 5.70 2.21
CA ALA A 5 -17.96 5.29 3.57
C ALA A 5 -16.79 4.30 3.56
N ALA A 6 -16.79 3.33 2.63
CA ALA A 6 -15.66 2.42 2.42
C ALA A 6 -14.38 3.16 1.96
N GLN A 7 -14.53 4.25 1.21
CA GLN A 7 -13.40 5.12 0.82
C GLN A 7 -12.82 5.88 2.01
N THR A 8 -13.67 6.36 2.93
CA THR A 8 -13.22 6.98 4.18
C THR A 8 -12.47 5.98 5.06
N GLU A 9 -12.97 4.74 5.21
CA GLU A 9 -12.27 3.69 5.97
C GLU A 9 -10.87 3.38 5.39
N ILE A 10 -10.70 3.41 4.07
CA ILE A 10 -9.39 3.20 3.43
C ILE A 10 -8.44 4.34 3.79
N VAL A 11 -8.87 5.60 3.66
CA VAL A 11 -8.04 6.76 4.01
C VAL A 11 -7.77 6.82 5.52
N GLU A 12 -8.71 6.41 6.35
CA GLU A 12 -8.56 6.33 7.81
C GLU A 12 -7.60 5.22 8.24
N SER A 13 -7.48 4.13 7.45
CA SER A 13 -6.51 3.07 7.69
C SER A 13 -5.07 3.51 7.39
N CYS A 14 -4.91 4.43 6.42
CA CYS A 14 -3.63 5.00 6.03
C CYS A 14 -3.19 6.04 7.08
N ARG A 15 -2.00 5.84 7.64
CA ARG A 15 -1.32 6.84 8.46
C ARG A 15 -0.34 7.64 7.63
N ASP A 16 -0.01 8.83 8.13
CA ASP A 16 1.03 9.69 7.56
C ASP A 16 0.88 9.90 6.04
N LEU A 17 -0.37 10.02 5.57
CA LEU A 17 -0.68 10.24 4.17
C LEU A 17 -0.08 11.57 3.71
N ALA A 18 0.80 11.49 2.74
CA ALA A 18 1.44 12.63 2.09
C ALA A 18 1.22 12.55 0.59
N TRP A 19 1.04 13.72 -0.02
CA TRP A 19 0.90 13.86 -1.46
C TRP A 19 1.57 15.15 -1.93
N TRP A 20 2.30 15.05 -3.03
CA TRP A 20 3.04 16.18 -3.58
C TRP A 20 3.24 16.01 -5.08
N ARG A 21 3.51 17.12 -5.77
CA ARG A 21 3.88 17.12 -7.18
C ARG A 21 5.41 16.99 -7.29
N GLY A 22 5.86 16.01 -8.08
CA GLY A 22 7.27 15.83 -8.42
C GLY A 22 7.75 16.80 -9.50
N ALA A 23 9.07 16.91 -9.65
CA ALA A 23 9.69 17.74 -10.69
C ALA A 23 9.42 17.21 -12.12
N ASP A 24 9.08 15.93 -12.23
CA ASP A 24 8.69 15.23 -13.46
C ASP A 24 7.20 15.43 -13.82
N HIS A 25 6.51 16.34 -13.13
CA HIS A 25 5.07 16.54 -13.24
C HIS A 25 4.23 15.31 -12.85
N SER A 26 4.80 14.30 -12.20
CA SER A 26 4.02 13.22 -11.59
C SER A 26 3.46 13.66 -10.26
N TRP A 27 2.33 13.08 -9.87
CA TRP A 27 1.87 13.12 -8.48
C TRP A 27 2.48 11.95 -7.71
N HIS A 28 2.92 12.21 -6.50
CA HIS A 28 3.35 11.18 -5.56
C HIS A 28 2.34 11.11 -4.44
N ILE A 29 1.93 9.89 -4.09
CA ILE A 29 1.08 9.60 -2.94
C ILE A 29 1.81 8.56 -2.11
N GLU A 30 2.09 8.91 -0.87
CA GLU A 30 2.82 8.08 0.07
C GLU A 30 2.00 7.95 1.36
N TRP A 31 1.97 6.75 1.93
CA TRP A 31 1.28 6.49 3.20
C TRP A 31 2.03 5.43 3.99
N ARG A 32 1.76 5.36 5.29
CA ARG A 32 2.19 4.29 6.19
C ARG A 32 1.02 3.49 6.69
N ASP A 33 1.23 2.20 6.92
CA ASP A 33 0.19 1.26 7.34
C ASP A 33 -1.00 1.17 6.36
N GLY A 34 -1.73 0.06 6.38
CA GLY A 34 -2.92 -0.13 5.54
C GLY A 34 -2.62 -0.91 4.25
N LEU A 35 -3.28 -0.53 3.15
CA LEU A 35 -3.25 -1.31 1.91
C LEU A 35 -1.90 -1.29 1.20
N TYR A 36 -1.62 -2.37 0.46
CA TYR A 36 -0.49 -2.42 -0.44
C TYR A 36 -0.66 -1.47 -1.63
N ALA A 37 0.45 -0.99 -2.18
CA ALA A 37 0.42 -0.04 -3.30
C ALA A 37 -0.32 -0.60 -4.53
N PHE A 38 -0.20 -1.90 -4.82
CA PHE A 38 -0.93 -2.53 -5.93
C PHE A 38 -2.44 -2.60 -5.69
N GLU A 39 -2.90 -2.76 -4.44
CA GLU A 39 -4.32 -2.79 -4.09
C GLU A 39 -4.94 -1.41 -4.29
N VAL A 40 -4.25 -0.36 -3.83
CA VAL A 40 -4.67 1.02 -4.04
C VAL A 40 -4.71 1.36 -5.54
N ALA A 41 -3.71 0.94 -6.32
CA ALA A 41 -3.72 1.13 -7.77
C ALA A 41 -4.93 0.47 -8.44
N ALA A 42 -5.24 -0.78 -8.07
CA ALA A 42 -6.38 -1.51 -8.62
C ALA A 42 -7.72 -0.86 -8.24
N LEU A 43 -7.87 -0.41 -6.98
CA LEU A 43 -9.07 0.28 -6.51
C LEU A 43 -9.29 1.61 -7.26
N LEU A 44 -8.22 2.40 -7.46
CA LEU A 44 -8.31 3.64 -8.23
C LEU A 44 -8.70 3.37 -9.69
N ALA A 45 -8.11 2.35 -10.31
CA ALA A 45 -8.45 1.95 -11.68
C ALA A 45 -9.91 1.50 -11.82
N ASP A 46 -10.43 0.75 -10.83
CA ASP A 46 -11.81 0.28 -10.80
C ASP A 46 -12.81 1.44 -10.62
N GLN A 47 -12.49 2.40 -9.74
CA GLN A 47 -13.33 3.58 -9.52
C GLN A 47 -13.39 4.53 -10.71
N MET A 48 -12.31 4.58 -11.49
CA MET A 48 -12.21 5.45 -12.66
C MET A 48 -12.74 4.80 -13.95
N ARG A 49 -13.45 3.67 -13.84
CA ARG A 49 -14.30 3.18 -14.91
C ARG A 49 -15.57 4.03 -14.98
N ASP A 50 -15.56 5.02 -15.87
CA ASP A 50 -16.78 5.74 -16.25
C ASP A 50 -17.57 4.94 -17.28
N SER A 51 -18.87 4.77 -17.05
CA SER A 51 -19.78 4.07 -17.96
C SER A 51 -20.18 4.90 -19.18
N ALA A 52 -19.92 6.22 -19.16
CA ALA A 52 -20.28 7.15 -20.23
C ALA A 52 -19.14 7.42 -21.23
N ILE A 53 -17.89 7.11 -20.89
CA ILE A 53 -16.71 7.36 -21.74
C ILE A 53 -16.16 6.02 -22.23
N ALA A 54 -16.01 5.89 -23.55
CA ALA A 54 -15.43 4.70 -24.18
C ALA A 54 -13.91 4.62 -23.95
N GLY A 55 -13.50 4.14 -22.78
CA GLY A 55 -12.10 3.81 -22.49
C GLY A 55 -11.75 3.87 -21.00
N PRO A 56 -10.71 3.14 -20.57
CA PRO A 56 -10.23 3.22 -19.19
C PRO A 56 -9.63 4.62 -18.94
N LEU A 57 -10.23 5.39 -18.00
CA LEU A 57 -9.70 6.70 -17.60
C LEU A 57 -8.41 6.58 -16.79
N ALA A 58 -8.14 5.39 -16.26
CA ALA A 58 -6.96 5.08 -15.49
C ALA A 58 -6.36 3.73 -15.93
N ALA A 59 -5.04 3.68 -16.07
CA ALA A 59 -4.30 2.50 -16.50
C ALA A 59 -3.07 2.27 -15.62
N ALA A 60 -2.74 1.01 -15.35
CA ALA A 60 -1.52 0.66 -14.63
C ALA A 60 -0.29 1.12 -15.44
N ALA A 61 0.64 1.78 -14.75
CA ALA A 61 1.75 2.48 -15.38
C ALA A 61 3.11 1.86 -15.01
N GLY A 62 3.20 0.54 -15.18
CA GLY A 62 4.38 -0.27 -14.86
C GLY A 62 4.09 -1.39 -13.86
N PRO A 63 5.13 -2.13 -13.42
CA PRO A 63 4.97 -3.21 -12.46
C PRO A 63 4.51 -2.68 -11.09
N ALA A 64 3.58 -3.40 -10.48
CA ALA A 64 3.09 -3.11 -9.14
C ALA A 64 3.62 -4.14 -8.13
N SER A 65 3.90 -3.65 -6.93
CA SER A 65 4.44 -4.43 -5.81
C SER A 65 3.71 -4.04 -4.53
N ARG A 66 4.03 -4.73 -3.43
CA ARG A 66 3.48 -4.40 -2.11
C ARG A 66 3.74 -2.94 -1.69
N GLY A 67 4.94 -2.42 -1.97
CA GLY A 67 5.38 -1.10 -1.51
C GLY A 67 5.34 0.01 -2.57
N SER A 68 5.21 -0.34 -3.85
CA SER A 68 5.24 0.63 -4.95
C SER A 68 4.32 0.20 -6.08
N ALA A 69 3.56 1.13 -6.62
CA ALA A 69 2.78 0.98 -7.85
C ALA A 69 2.72 2.32 -8.59
N ALA A 70 2.30 2.31 -9.85
CA ALA A 70 2.04 3.52 -10.60
C ALA A 70 0.78 3.37 -11.43
N ILE A 71 0.02 4.44 -11.55
CA ILE A 71 -1.20 4.52 -12.35
C ILE A 71 -1.21 5.84 -13.12
N ASP A 72 -1.54 5.77 -14.40
CA ASP A 72 -1.75 6.94 -15.24
C ASP A 72 -3.24 7.21 -15.30
N VAL A 73 -3.65 8.40 -14.88
CA VAL A 73 -5.04 8.86 -14.90
C VAL A 73 -5.13 10.02 -15.86
N LEU A 74 -5.90 9.86 -16.94
CA LEU A 74 -6.07 10.90 -17.97
C LEU A 74 -4.74 11.51 -18.47
N GLY A 75 -3.71 10.67 -18.59
CA GLY A 75 -2.37 11.09 -19.01
C GLY A 75 -1.50 11.72 -17.91
N VAL A 76 -1.97 11.80 -16.67
CA VAL A 76 -1.20 12.25 -15.51
C VAL A 76 -0.75 11.04 -14.70
N ARG A 77 0.55 10.94 -14.44
CA ARG A 77 1.13 9.83 -13.68
C ARG A 77 0.99 10.05 -12.17
N PHE A 78 0.56 8.99 -11.47
CA PHE A 78 0.51 8.90 -10.02
C PHE A 78 1.43 7.77 -9.56
N ALA A 79 2.49 8.12 -8.83
CA ALA A 79 3.36 7.18 -8.16
C ALA A 79 2.84 6.91 -6.74
N LEU A 80 2.54 5.65 -6.45
CA LEU A 80 1.95 5.20 -5.19
C LEU A 80 2.98 4.47 -4.35
N ARG A 81 3.14 4.86 -3.08
CA ARG A 81 4.14 4.30 -2.16
C ARG A 81 3.53 3.94 -0.82
N ALA A 82 3.44 2.65 -0.55
CA ALA A 82 3.05 2.13 0.75
C ALA A 82 4.31 1.87 1.59
N LEU A 83 4.62 2.79 2.50
CA LEU A 83 5.72 2.65 3.44
C LEU A 83 5.30 1.76 4.60
N ASP A 84 5.89 0.58 4.75
CA ASP A 84 5.54 -0.34 5.84
C ASP A 84 4.02 -0.59 5.95
N PRO A 85 3.38 -1.12 4.90
CA PRO A 85 1.92 -1.35 4.86
C PRO A 85 1.41 -2.23 6.01
N LEU A 86 2.29 -3.07 6.57
CA LEU A 86 1.97 -3.97 7.68
C LEU A 86 2.28 -3.40 9.07
N GLY A 87 2.77 -2.16 9.17
CA GLY A 87 3.06 -1.52 10.45
C GLY A 87 4.18 -2.17 11.27
N ARG A 88 5.09 -2.89 10.61
CA ARG A 88 6.16 -3.66 11.24
C ARG A 88 7.17 -2.77 11.95
N ALA A 89 7.42 -1.56 11.47
CA ALA A 89 8.30 -0.59 12.10
C ALA A 89 7.81 -0.22 13.51
N ARG A 90 6.48 -0.08 13.68
CA ARG A 90 5.88 0.15 15.01
C ARG A 90 5.96 -1.08 15.91
N LEU A 91 5.73 -2.28 15.35
CA LEU A 91 5.87 -3.52 16.11
C LEU A 91 7.31 -3.74 16.61
N ARG A 92 8.31 -3.41 15.78
CA ARG A 92 9.73 -3.46 16.16
C ARG A 92 10.11 -2.42 17.23
N ALA A 93 9.48 -1.25 17.21
CA ALA A 93 9.72 -0.19 18.20
C ALA A 93 9.17 -0.51 19.60
N ARG A 94 8.27 -1.51 19.74
CA ARG A 94 7.72 -1.94 21.03
C ARG A 94 8.57 -3.05 21.66
N PRO A 95 9.12 -2.85 22.88
CA PRO A 95 9.83 -3.90 23.60
C PRO A 95 8.95 -5.16 23.73
N GLY A 96 9.46 -6.31 23.28
CA GLY A 96 8.76 -7.60 23.34
C GLY A 96 7.95 -8.01 22.09
N LEU A 97 7.67 -7.11 21.14
CA LEU A 97 6.89 -7.41 19.92
C LEU A 97 7.74 -7.52 18.65
N TRP A 98 9.05 -7.30 18.74
CA TRP A 98 9.95 -7.41 17.59
C TRP A 98 9.98 -8.83 17.00
N ARG A 99 9.89 -9.87 17.85
CA ARG A 99 9.81 -11.27 17.41
C ARG A 99 8.54 -11.57 16.61
N LEU A 100 7.41 -10.97 17.01
CA LEU A 100 6.17 -11.06 16.25
C LEU A 100 6.31 -10.38 14.88
N ALA A 101 6.97 -9.22 14.84
CA ALA A 101 7.21 -8.50 13.59
C ALA A 101 8.08 -9.29 12.59
N GLU A 102 9.08 -10.03 13.08
CA GLU A 102 9.91 -10.93 12.27
C GLU A 102 9.16 -12.19 11.84
N ALA A 103 8.39 -12.80 12.73
CA ALA A 103 7.56 -13.97 12.44
C ALA A 103 6.49 -13.68 11.35
N LEU A 104 5.98 -12.45 11.30
CA LEU A 104 5.06 -11.98 10.26
C LEU A 104 5.77 -11.61 8.95
N ASP A 105 7.10 -11.66 8.89
CA ASP A 105 7.88 -11.36 7.69
C ASP A 105 8.04 -12.57 6.77
N THR A 106 6.99 -12.84 5.99
CA THR A 106 6.98 -13.91 4.97
C THR A 106 7.74 -13.57 3.69
N SER A 107 8.34 -12.37 3.60
CA SER A 107 9.15 -11.99 2.42
C SER A 107 10.51 -12.68 2.38
N ARG A 108 10.94 -13.29 3.49
CA ARG A 108 12.19 -14.02 3.64
C ARG A 108 11.91 -15.47 4.08
N PRO A 109 11.83 -16.41 3.13
CA PRO A 109 11.35 -17.78 3.38
C PRO A 109 12.08 -18.54 4.51
N GLY A 110 13.35 -18.22 4.77
CA GLY A 110 14.17 -18.87 5.80
C GLY A 110 14.07 -18.26 7.20
N ASP A 111 13.91 -16.94 7.31
CA ASP A 111 13.87 -16.24 8.60
C ASP A 111 12.53 -16.45 9.31
N THR A 112 11.44 -16.58 8.55
CA THR A 112 10.07 -16.68 9.10
C THR A 112 9.91 -17.92 10.00
N ARG A 113 10.44 -19.08 9.60
CA ARG A 113 10.30 -20.34 10.36
C ARG A 113 11.01 -20.27 11.72
N ARG A 114 12.25 -19.79 11.74
CA ARG A 114 13.05 -19.63 12.95
C ARG A 114 12.44 -18.60 13.90
N ALA A 115 11.91 -17.51 13.36
CA ALA A 115 11.22 -16.50 14.15
C ALA A 115 9.95 -17.06 14.83
N TRP A 116 9.19 -17.96 14.17
CA TRP A 116 8.06 -18.64 14.80
C TRP A 116 8.49 -19.61 15.91
N GLU A 117 9.58 -20.36 15.70
CA GLU A 117 10.14 -21.30 16.70
C GLU A 117 10.63 -20.55 17.96
N GLU A 118 11.33 -19.43 17.80
CA GLU A 118 11.80 -18.58 18.90
C GLU A 118 10.66 -17.83 19.62
N LEU A 119 9.55 -17.54 18.94
CA LEU A 119 8.37 -16.90 19.53
C LEU A 119 7.50 -17.87 20.33
N LEU A 120 7.41 -19.14 19.91
CA LEU A 120 6.62 -20.18 20.59
C LEU A 120 7.40 -20.90 21.71
N GLY A 121 8.66 -20.51 21.96
CA GLY A 121 9.46 -21.02 23.06
C GLY A 121 10.06 -22.40 22.80
N GLY A 122 10.54 -22.64 21.58
CA GLY A 122 11.34 -23.83 21.24
C GLY A 122 12.55 -24.03 22.15
#